data_AF-A0AAW7YXN5-F1
#
_entry.id   AF-A0AAW7YXN5-F1
#
_cell.length_a   1.000
_cell.length_b   1.000
_cell.length_c   1.000
_cell.angle_alpha   90.00
_cell.angle_beta   90.00
_cell.angle_gamma   90.00
#
_symmetry.space_group_name_H-M   'P 1'
#
loop_
_entity.id
_entity.type
_entity.pdbx_description
1 polymer ?
#
loop_
_entity_poly.entity_id
_entity_poly.type
_entity_poly.pdbx_seq_one_letter_code
_entity_poly.pdbx_strand_id
1 'polypeptide(L)'
;MDKSSSTGQLLFHLFAAFAEFERNLILERSSAGRMAARARGRYGGRPEKLNKQDLTLLKTLYDNGTPIKTIAEQWKVSRTTIYRYLNKLNNQEN
;
A
#
# COMPACT_ATOMS: atom_id res chain seq x y z
N MET A 1 14.90 34.50 9.06
CA MET A 1 14.62 34.89 10.46
C MET A 1 15.92 34.85 11.22
N ASP A 2 16.32 35.95 11.86
CA ASP A 2 17.56 35.98 12.65
C ASP A 2 17.36 35.19 13.95
N LYS A 3 18.15 34.13 14.15
CA LYS A 3 18.10 33.26 15.33
C LYS A 3 19.09 33.65 16.42
N SER A 4 19.86 34.72 16.18
CA SER A 4 20.93 35.18 17.08
C SER A 4 20.39 36.06 18.22
N SER A 5 19.16 36.56 18.08
CA SER A 5 18.42 37.27 19.13
C SER A 5 17.48 36.32 19.89
N SER A 6 17.31 36.53 21.20
CA SER A 6 16.39 35.76 22.05
C SER A 6 14.94 35.78 21.52
N THR A 7 14.47 36.94 21.03
CA THR A 7 13.15 37.07 20.38
C THR A 7 13.07 36.25 19.10
N GLY A 8 14.16 36.23 18.32
CA GLY A 8 14.26 35.41 17.12
C GLY A 8 14.22 33.92 17.44
N GLN A 9 14.93 33.47 18.48
CA GLN A 9 14.88 32.08 18.90
C GLN A 9 13.45 31.67 19.34
N LEU A 10 12.76 32.51 20.11
CA LEU A 10 11.38 32.26 20.55
C LEU A 10 10.42 32.10 19.36
N LEU A 11 10.44 33.04 18.43
CA LEU A 11 9.56 32.99 17.25
C LEU A 11 9.82 31.75 16.40
N PHE A 12 11.07 31.28 16.36
CA PHE A 12 11.45 30.13 15.53
C PHE A 12 10.82 28.87 16.10
N HIS A 13 10.90 28.70 17.43
CA HIS A 13 10.29 27.58 18.12
C HIS A 13 8.77 27.61 18.02
N LEU A 14 8.15 28.79 18.13
CA LEU A 14 6.69 28.91 17.97
C LEU A 14 6.25 28.49 16.56
N PHE A 15 6.91 28.97 15.51
CA PHE A 15 6.57 28.58 14.14
C PHE A 15 6.86 27.12 13.85
N ALA A 16 7.93 26.55 14.44
CA ALA A 16 8.22 25.14 14.33
C ALA A 16 7.10 24.29 14.97
N ALA A 17 6.66 24.64 16.18
CA ALA A 17 5.55 23.97 16.85
C ALA A 17 4.24 24.11 16.07
N PHE A 18 3.99 25.28 15.48
CA PHE A 18 2.81 25.50 14.65
C PHE A 18 2.82 24.67 13.37
N ALA A 19 3.96 24.60 12.68
CA ALA A 19 4.11 23.76 11.49
C ALA A 19 3.92 22.27 11.80
N GLU A 20 4.39 21.80 12.96
CA GLU A 20 4.13 20.44 13.43
C GLU A 20 2.64 20.20 13.70
N PHE A 21 1.98 21.15 14.38
CA PHE A 21 0.54 21.10 14.64
C PHE A 21 -0.28 21.01 13.34
N GLU A 22 -0.02 21.87 12.36
CA GLU A 22 -0.70 21.85 11.07
C GLU A 22 -0.50 20.52 10.33
N ARG A 23 0.73 19.99 10.35
CA ARG A 23 1.04 18.69 9.74
C ARG A 23 0.22 17.56 10.38
N ASN A 24 0.13 17.56 11.71
CA ASN A 24 -0.65 16.55 12.44
C ASN A 24 -2.14 16.65 12.10
N LEU A 25 -2.69 17.86 12.01
CA LEU A 25 -4.09 18.08 11.63
C LEU A 25 -4.39 17.58 10.20
N ILE A 26 -3.47 17.79 9.25
CA ILE A 26 -3.59 17.24 7.88
C ILE A 26 -3.57 15.70 7.89
N LEU A 27 -2.71 15.09 8.72
CA LEU A 27 -2.62 13.64 8.84
C LEU A 27 -3.91 13.05 9.42
N GLU A 28 -4.45 13.64 10.47
CA GLU A 28 -5.72 13.24 11.09
C GLU A 28 -6.87 13.29 10.09
N ARG A 29 -7.01 14.42 9.38
CA ARG A 29 -8.04 14.58 8.35
C ARG A 29 -7.89 13.56 7.22
N SER A 30 -6.66 13.34 6.76
CA SER A 30 -6.38 12.35 5.73
C SER A 30 -6.70 10.93 6.21
N SER A 31 -6.43 10.63 7.48
CA SER A 31 -6.76 9.34 8.10
C SER A 31 -8.27 9.13 8.15
N ALA A 32 -9.03 10.11 8.65
CA ALA A 32 -10.49 10.08 8.67
C ALA A 32 -11.07 9.88 7.25
N GLY A 33 -10.53 10.60 6.25
CA GLY A 33 -10.92 10.43 4.85
C GLY A 33 -10.65 9.01 4.32
N ARG A 34 -9.48 8.42 4.63
CA ARG A 34 -9.15 7.04 4.25
C ARG A 34 -10.07 6.03 4.92
N MET A 35 -10.39 6.20 6.21
CA MET A 35 -11.31 5.32 6.93
C MET A 35 -12.71 5.37 6.30
N ALA A 36 -13.23 6.58 6.03
CA ALA A 36 -14.52 6.74 5.36
C ALA A 36 -14.53 6.13 3.94
N ALA A 37 -13.43 6.26 3.17
CA ALA A 37 -13.31 5.64 1.86
C ALA A 37 -13.31 4.09 1.96
N ARG A 38 -12.58 3.53 2.93
CA ARG A 38 -12.55 2.08 3.19
C ARG A 38 -13.91 1.54 3.62
N ALA A 39 -14.66 2.26 4.46
CA ALA A 39 -16.01 1.89 4.85
C ALA A 39 -16.97 1.82 3.64
N ARG A 40 -16.72 2.61 2.59
CA ARG A 40 -17.43 2.54 1.29
C ARG A 40 -16.82 1.50 0.31
N GLY A 41 -15.90 0.65 0.76
CA GLY A 41 -15.24 -0.36 -0.06
C GLY A 41 -14.08 0.15 -0.94
N ARG A 42 -13.68 1.42 -0.82
CA ARG A 42 -12.55 1.99 -1.58
C ARG A 42 -11.28 1.91 -0.75
N TYR A 43 -10.55 0.80 -0.89
CA TYR A 43 -9.34 0.52 -0.11
C TYR A 43 -8.08 1.24 -0.60
N GLY A 44 -8.08 1.72 -1.86
CA GLY A 44 -6.92 2.36 -2.49
C GLY A 44 -5.83 1.35 -2.89
N GLY A 45 -4.61 1.84 -3.10
CA GLY A 45 -3.46 1.02 -3.49
C GLY A 45 -3.40 0.67 -4.98
N ARG A 46 -2.37 -0.09 -5.37
CA ARG A 46 -2.19 -0.55 -6.75
C ARG A 46 -3.19 -1.69 -7.04
N PRO A 47 -3.97 -1.64 -8.13
CA PRO A 47 -4.89 -2.72 -8.47
C PRO A 47 -4.12 -4.03 -8.70
N GLU A 48 -4.71 -5.14 -8.26
CA GLU A 48 -4.18 -6.47 -8.54
C GLU A 48 -4.29 -6.78 -10.04
N LYS A 49 -3.28 -7.45 -10.59
CA LYS A 49 -3.25 -7.79 -12.01
C LYS A 49 -4.07 -9.04 -12.37
N LEU A 50 -4.22 -9.96 -11.41
CA LEU A 50 -4.99 -11.18 -11.57
C LEU A 50 -6.32 -11.02 -10.82
N ASN A 51 -7.41 -11.44 -11.45
CA ASN A 51 -8.74 -11.49 -10.84
C ASN A 51 -8.91 -12.81 -10.03
N LYS A 52 -10.05 -12.99 -9.34
CA LYS A 52 -10.31 -14.20 -8.53
C LYS A 52 -10.35 -15.50 -9.36
N GLN A 53 -10.88 -15.44 -10.58
CA GLN A 53 -10.93 -16.58 -11.50
C GLN A 53 -9.51 -16.94 -11.98
N ASP A 54 -8.69 -15.94 -12.28
CA ASP A 54 -7.28 -16.12 -12.64
C ASP A 54 -6.50 -16.79 -11.50
N LEU A 55 -6.78 -16.44 -10.24
CA LEU A 55 -6.15 -17.09 -9.08
C LEU A 55 -6.57 -18.55 -8.94
N THR A 56 -7.82 -18.88 -9.27
CA THR A 56 -8.31 -20.26 -9.25
C THR A 56 -7.63 -21.06 -10.36
N LEU A 57 -7.56 -20.50 -11.57
CA LEU A 57 -6.85 -21.11 -12.71
C LEU A 57 -5.35 -21.23 -12.45
N LEU A 58 -4.75 -20.25 -11.77
CA LEU A 58 -3.35 -20.30 -11.36
C LEU A 58 -3.08 -21.50 -10.47
N LYS A 59 -3.95 -21.75 -9.47
CA LYS A 59 -3.82 -22.89 -8.56
C LYS A 59 -3.95 -24.21 -9.30
N THR A 60 -4.96 -24.36 -10.17
CA THR A 60 -5.12 -25.60 -10.95
C THR A 60 -3.94 -25.84 -11.90
N LEU A 61 -3.40 -24.81 -12.57
CA LEU A 61 -2.23 -24.96 -13.43
C LEU A 61 -0.98 -25.35 -12.64
N TYR A 62 -0.82 -24.80 -11.44
CA TYR A 62 0.27 -25.14 -10.53
C TYR A 62 0.17 -26.59 -10.05
N ASP A 63 -1.01 -27.03 -9.61
CA ASP A 63 -1.26 -28.39 -9.11
C ASP A 63 -1.09 -29.44 -10.22
N ASN A 64 -1.41 -29.08 -11.47
CA ASN A 64 -1.17 -29.91 -12.65
C ASN A 64 0.30 -29.92 -13.11
N GLY A 65 1.22 -29.26 -12.40
CA GLY A 65 2.65 -29.28 -12.68
C GLY A 65 3.11 -28.37 -13.82
N THR A 66 2.31 -27.38 -14.23
CA THR A 66 2.69 -26.46 -15.31
C THR A 66 3.88 -25.58 -14.88
N PRO A 67 4.93 -25.41 -15.72
CA PRO A 67 6.06 -24.57 -15.38
C PRO A 67 5.67 -23.12 -15.09
N ILE A 68 6.15 -22.57 -13.97
CA ILE A 68 5.84 -21.21 -13.51
C ILE A 68 6.26 -20.14 -14.53
N LYS A 69 7.30 -20.41 -15.34
CA LYS A 69 7.72 -19.51 -16.41
C LYS A 69 6.61 -19.32 -17.45
N THR A 70 6.01 -20.42 -17.90
CA THR A 70 4.92 -20.41 -18.89
C THR A 70 3.68 -19.69 -18.35
N ILE A 71 3.34 -19.95 -17.09
CA ILE A 71 2.26 -19.24 -16.39
C ILE A 71 2.55 -17.73 -16.35
N ALA A 72 3.76 -17.34 -15.95
CA ALA A 72 4.13 -15.93 -15.83
C ALA A 72 4.06 -15.19 -17.19
N GLU A 73 4.48 -15.85 -18.27
CA GLU A 73 4.42 -15.32 -19.63
C GLU A 73 2.97 -15.10 -20.10
N GLN A 74 2.07 -16.06 -19.83
CA GLN A 74 0.65 -15.96 -20.19
C GLN A 74 -0.02 -14.72 -19.62
N TRP A 75 0.20 -14.42 -18.33
CA TRP A 75 -0.35 -13.23 -17.68
C TRP A 75 0.54 -11.98 -17.80
N LYS A 76 1.65 -12.04 -18.54
CA LYS A 76 2.63 -10.95 -18.69
C LYS A 76 3.05 -10.35 -17.33
N VAL A 77 3.38 -11.24 -16.39
CA VAL A 77 3.87 -10.90 -15.05
C VAL A 77 5.22 -11.55 -14.79
N SER A 78 5.93 -11.09 -13.76
CA SER A 78 7.17 -11.74 -13.35
C SER A 78 6.89 -13.07 -12.64
N ARG A 79 7.85 -14.00 -12.67
CA ARG A 79 7.82 -15.22 -11.84
C ARG A 79 7.60 -14.90 -10.35
N THR A 80 8.21 -13.82 -9.86
CA THR A 80 8.03 -13.34 -8.48
C THR A 80 6.59 -12.94 -8.17
N THR A 81 5.86 -12.40 -9.15
CA THR A 81 4.44 -12.07 -8.99
C THR A 81 3.61 -13.33 -8.81
N ILE A 82 3.90 -14.39 -9.58
CA ILE A 82 3.23 -15.69 -9.46
C ILE A 82 3.47 -16.31 -8.08
N TYR A 83 4.73 -16.41 -7.64
CA TYR A 83 5.05 -16.93 -6.30
C TYR A 83 4.39 -16.14 -5.18
N ARG A 84 4.30 -14.81 -5.32
CA ARG A 84 3.58 -13.97 -4.34
C ARG A 84 2.10 -14.32 -4.26
N TYR A 85 1.45 -14.59 -5.40
CA TYR A 85 0.05 -15.01 -5.41
C TYR A 85 -0.14 -16.41 -4.82
N LEU A 86 0.74 -17.37 -5.12
CA LEU A 86 0.71 -18.71 -4.51
C LEU A 86 0.89 -18.67 -2.99
N ASN A 87 1.85 -17.87 -2.49
CA ASN A 87 2.05 -17.70 -1.05
C ASN A 87 0.82 -17.05 -0.38
N LYS A 88 0.21 -16.05 -1.04
CA LYS A 88 -1.03 -15.42 -0.55
C LYS A 88 -2.18 -16.42 -0.46
N LEU A 89 -2.32 -17.33 -1.43
CA LEU A 89 -3.33 -18.38 -1.42
C LEU A 89 -3.11 -19.37 -0.26
N ASN A 90 -1.87 -19.84 -0.05
CA ASN A 90 -1.56 -20.77 1.03
C ASN A 90 -1.80 -20.17 2.43
N ASN A 91 -1.53 -18.87 2.61
CA ASN A 91 -1.78 -18.17 3.88
C ASN A 91 -3.27 -17.86 4.13
N GLN A 92 -4.15 -18.06 3.16
CA GLN A 92 -5.60 -17.94 3.34
C GLN A 92 -6.27 -19.27 3.71
N GLU A 93 -5.58 -20.39 3.49
CA GLU A 93 -6.06 -21.75 3.81
C GLU A 93 -5.67 -22.20 5.23
N ASN A 94 -4.75 -21.48 5.89
CA ASN A 94 -4.42 -21.60 7.31
C ASN A 94 -5.11 -20.50 8.12
#